data_AF-A0A932ASF1-F1
#
_entry.id   AF-A0A932ASF1-F1
#
_cell.length_a   1.000
_cell.length_b   1.000
_cell.length_c   1.000
_cell.angle_alpha   90.00
_cell.angle_beta   90.00
_cell.angle_gamma   90.00
#
_symmetry.space_group_name_H-M   'P 1'
#
loop_
_entity.id
_entity.type
_entity.pdbx_description
1 polymer ?
#
loop_
_entity_poly.entity_id
_entity_poly.type
_entity_poly.pdbx_seq_one_letter_code
_entity_poly.pdbx_strand_id
1 'polypeptide(L)'
;MRMSFARIERIIGAKLPPKAQQHRAWWSNNPSNNVMTKAWLAAGFKSADVDIERRTLVFQKVGRAATSPKDDAATSRAAVSSRHPLIGALKGTVWTAPGTDLTQPAMPEWGEVAYGNKTWDDFK
;
A
#
# COMPACT_ATOMS: atom_id res chain seq x y z
N MET A 1 7.25 8.94 -24.96
CA MET A 1 7.94 7.74 -25.46
C MET A 1 7.07 6.52 -25.20
N ARG A 2 6.56 5.88 -26.25
CA ARG A 2 5.73 4.66 -26.14
C ARG A 2 6.64 3.41 -26.15
N MET A 3 6.39 2.48 -25.25
CA MET A 3 7.12 1.20 -25.14
C MET A 3 6.16 0.07 -24.79
N SER A 4 6.44 -1.14 -25.26
CA SER A 4 5.73 -2.34 -24.85
C SER A 4 6.30 -2.90 -23.55
N PHE A 5 5.50 -3.67 -22.82
CA PHE A 5 5.96 -4.36 -21.60
C PHE A 5 7.15 -5.27 -21.88
N ALA A 6 7.13 -6.02 -23.00
CA ALA A 6 8.25 -6.84 -23.43
C ALA A 6 9.53 -6.04 -23.70
N ARG A 7 9.42 -4.80 -24.21
CA ARG A 7 10.60 -3.93 -24.38
C ARG A 7 11.15 -3.50 -23.03
N ILE A 8 10.30 -3.17 -22.07
CA ILE A 8 10.69 -2.80 -20.71
C ILE A 8 11.40 -3.98 -20.05
N GLU A 9 10.82 -5.18 -20.09
CA GLU A 9 11.39 -6.42 -19.54
C GLU A 9 12.78 -6.72 -20.09
N ARG A 10 12.96 -6.54 -21.41
CA ARG A 10 14.26 -6.71 -22.06
C ARG A 10 15.30 -5.67 -21.61
N ILE A 11 14.88 -4.45 -21.32
CA ILE A 11 15.79 -3.39 -20.83
C ILE A 11 16.20 -3.66 -19.39
N ILE A 12 15.26 -4.08 -18.53
CA ILE A 12 15.55 -4.37 -17.11
C ILE A 12 16.17 -5.76 -16.90
N GLY A 13 16.17 -6.63 -17.92
CA GLY A 13 16.69 -7.99 -17.84
C GLY A 13 15.85 -8.95 -16.98
N ALA A 14 14.61 -8.57 -16.69
CA ALA A 14 13.72 -9.29 -15.78
C ALA A 14 12.26 -9.19 -16.25
N LYS A 15 11.43 -10.18 -15.89
CA LYS A 15 9.99 -10.12 -16.15
C LYS A 15 9.31 -9.12 -15.21
N LEU A 16 8.31 -8.40 -15.74
CA LEU A 16 7.49 -7.51 -14.95
C LEU A 16 6.64 -8.32 -13.97
N PRO A 17 6.47 -7.85 -12.72
CA PRO A 17 5.62 -8.52 -11.75
C PRO A 17 4.20 -8.72 -12.30
N PRO A 18 3.48 -9.80 -11.92
CA PRO A 18 2.12 -10.06 -12.38
C PRO A 18 1.18 -8.85 -12.17
N LYS A 19 1.31 -8.15 -11.04
CA LYS A 19 0.52 -6.94 -10.74
C LYS A 19 0.78 -5.79 -11.73
N ALA A 20 1.99 -5.63 -12.25
CA ALA A 20 2.29 -4.63 -13.27
C ALA A 20 1.63 -4.97 -14.62
N GLN A 21 1.48 -6.27 -14.90
CA GLN A 21 0.84 -6.76 -16.10
C GLN A 21 -0.69 -6.73 -16.03
N GLN A 22 -1.27 -6.77 -14.83
CA GLN A 22 -2.71 -6.89 -14.61
C GLN A 22 -3.38 -5.58 -14.19
N HIS A 23 -2.67 -4.69 -13.50
CA HIS A 23 -3.28 -3.52 -12.88
C HIS A 23 -2.63 -2.22 -13.32
N ARG A 24 -3.42 -1.37 -13.98
CA ARG A 24 -3.02 0.01 -14.37
C ARG A 24 -2.50 0.83 -13.18
N ALA A 25 -3.10 0.67 -12.00
CA ALA A 25 -2.71 1.39 -10.80
C ALA A 25 -1.25 1.13 -10.38
N TRP A 26 -0.68 -0.03 -10.72
CA TRP A 26 0.73 -0.33 -10.47
C TRP A 26 1.62 0.75 -11.10
N TRP A 27 1.29 1.20 -12.32
CA TRP A 27 2.03 2.20 -13.10
C TRP A 27 1.72 3.64 -12.70
N SER A 28 1.03 3.87 -11.58
CA SER A 28 0.73 5.21 -11.10
C SER A 28 2.02 5.98 -10.72
N ASN A 29 1.96 7.30 -10.85
CA ASN A 29 3.03 8.21 -10.43
C ASN A 29 2.98 8.51 -8.91
N ASN A 30 2.32 7.66 -8.11
CA ASN A 30 2.27 7.79 -6.66
C ASN A 30 3.41 6.97 -6.00
N PRO A 31 4.43 7.61 -5.41
CA PRO A 31 5.57 6.91 -4.81
C PRO A 31 5.24 6.11 -3.54
N SER A 32 4.05 6.27 -2.95
CA SER A 32 3.59 5.45 -1.83
C SER A 32 2.90 4.15 -2.25
N ASN A 33 2.48 4.04 -3.51
CA ASN A 33 1.78 2.86 -4.01
C ASN A 33 2.75 1.72 -4.37
N ASN A 34 3.90 2.04 -4.95
CA ASN A 34 4.93 1.06 -5.28
C ASN A 34 6.33 1.71 -5.29
N VAL A 35 7.31 0.97 -4.78
CA VAL A 35 8.74 1.33 -4.81
C VAL A 35 9.25 1.61 -6.23
N MET A 36 8.79 0.84 -7.23
CA MET A 36 9.23 1.02 -8.62
C MET A 36 8.88 2.38 -9.20
N THR A 37 7.81 3.02 -8.72
CA THR A 37 7.45 4.39 -9.13
C THR A 37 8.56 5.39 -8.92
N LYS A 38 9.39 5.18 -7.89
CA LYS A 38 10.55 6.04 -7.61
C LYS A 38 11.59 5.98 -8.74
N ALA A 39 11.72 4.86 -9.44
CA ALA A 39 12.76 4.66 -10.45
C ALA A 39 12.56 5.59 -11.68
N TRP A 40 11.36 5.59 -12.28
CA TRP A 40 11.13 6.45 -13.44
C TRP A 40 10.97 7.92 -13.06
N LEU A 41 10.42 8.22 -11.88
CA LEU A 41 10.38 9.59 -11.36
C LEU A 41 11.78 10.16 -11.14
N ALA A 42 12.70 9.39 -10.55
CA ALA A 42 14.10 9.79 -10.36
C ALA A 42 14.82 9.99 -11.71
N ALA A 43 14.46 9.20 -12.73
CA ALA A 43 14.94 9.40 -14.10
C ALA A 43 14.30 10.61 -14.82
N GLY A 44 13.40 11.35 -14.16
CA GLY A 44 12.72 12.50 -14.75
C GLY A 44 11.61 12.13 -15.73
N PHE A 45 11.01 10.95 -15.58
CA PHE A 45 9.88 10.49 -16.38
C PHE A 45 8.64 10.27 -15.52
N LYS A 46 7.46 10.33 -16.13
CA LYS A 46 6.19 9.91 -15.53
C LYS A 46 5.43 9.03 -16.50
N SER A 47 4.61 8.11 -16.01
CA SER A 47 3.64 7.40 -16.84
C SER A 47 2.55 8.38 -17.27
N ALA A 48 2.23 8.39 -18.57
CA ALA A 48 1.20 9.25 -19.14
C ALA A 48 -0.01 8.43 -19.59
N ASP A 49 0.23 7.31 -20.26
CA ASP A 49 -0.82 6.41 -20.71
C ASP A 49 -0.38 4.95 -20.53
N VAL A 50 -1.30 4.12 -20.04
CA VAL A 50 -1.06 2.72 -19.67
C VAL A 50 -2.21 1.90 -20.22
N ASP A 51 -1.90 1.06 -21.18
CA ASP A 51 -2.84 0.13 -21.80
C ASP A 51 -2.44 -1.30 -21.43
N ILE A 52 -3.22 -1.91 -20.54
CA ILE A 52 -2.98 -3.25 -20.02
C ILE A 52 -3.28 -4.32 -21.07
N GLU A 53 -4.36 -4.15 -21.84
CA GLU A 53 -4.79 -5.10 -22.87
C GLU A 53 -3.76 -5.18 -24.00
N ARG A 54 -3.31 -4.02 -24.49
CA ARG A 54 -2.29 -3.92 -25.53
C ARG A 54 -0.87 -4.05 -24.99
N ARG A 55 -0.69 -4.14 -23.66
CA ARG A 55 0.60 -4.21 -22.97
C ARG A 55 1.56 -3.09 -23.40
N THR A 56 1.04 -1.86 -23.47
CA THR A 56 1.82 -0.67 -23.84
C THR A 56 1.77 0.42 -22.78
N LEU A 57 2.86 1.17 -22.69
CA LEU A 57 3.04 2.27 -21.75
C LEU A 57 3.68 3.47 -22.46
N VAL A 58 3.19 4.66 -22.16
CA VAL A 58 3.81 5.93 -22.58
C VAL A 58 4.47 6.58 -21.39
N PHE A 59 5.79 6.75 -21.45
CA PHE A 59 6.54 7.60 -20.54
C PHE A 59 6.67 9.01 -21.11
N GLN A 60 6.37 10.02 -20.30
CA GLN A 60 6.58 11.42 -20.62
C GLN A 60 7.75 11.95 -19.80
N LYS A 61 8.73 12.59 -20.45
CA LYS A 61 9.81 13.30 -19.76
C LYS A 61 9.19 14.50 -19.05
N VAL A 62 9.37 14.58 -17.75
CA VAL A 62 9.04 15.77 -16.98
C VAL A 62 10.23 16.69 -17.17
N GLY A 63 10.03 17.81 -17.87
CA GLY A 63 11.08 18.81 -18.05
C GLY A 63 11.66 19.18 -16.68
N ARG A 64 12.99 19.32 -16.60
CA ARG A 64 13.65 19.88 -15.42
C ARG A 64 13.26 21.36 -15.35
N ALA A 65 12.08 21.66 -14.81
CA ALA A 65 11.85 22.97 -14.23
C ALA A 65 12.95 23.14 -13.18
N ALA A 66 13.66 24.25 -13.26
CA ALA A 66 14.83 24.57 -12.46
C ALA A 66 14.64 24.12 -11.00
N THR A 67 15.52 23.25 -10.53
CA THR A 67 15.72 23.06 -9.10
C THR A 67 16.54 24.24 -8.62
N SER A 68 15.90 25.40 -8.48
CA SER A 68 16.33 26.41 -7.53
C SER A 68 15.75 26.01 -6.18
N PRO A 69 16.56 25.71 -5.16
CA PRO A 69 16.07 25.61 -3.80
C PRO A 69 15.85 27.05 -3.31
N LYS A 70 14.69 27.63 -3.61
CA LYS A 70 14.29 28.90 -3.00
C LYS A 70 12.77 28.96 -2.83
N ASP A 71 12.40 28.78 -1.56
CA ASP A 71 11.27 29.42 -0.89
C ASP A 71 9.89 29.29 -1.54
N ASP A 72 9.31 28.08 -1.52
CA ASP A 72 7.87 27.90 -1.43
C ASP A 72 7.53 27.10 -0.17
N ALA A 73 7.80 27.74 0.96
CA ALA A 73 7.18 27.46 2.24
C ALA A 73 5.72 27.96 2.23
N ALA A 74 4.84 27.30 1.45
CA ALA A 74 3.39 27.54 1.53
C ALA A 74 2.56 26.35 1.01
N THR A 75 2.99 25.13 1.31
CA THR A 75 2.07 24.07 1.74
C THR A 75 2.92 23.17 2.58
N SER A 76 2.94 23.44 3.88
CA SER A 76 3.32 22.42 4.84
C SER A 76 2.43 21.22 4.54
N ARG A 77 2.99 20.21 3.86
CA ARG A 77 2.72 18.83 4.25
C ARG A 77 2.99 18.86 5.74
N ALA A 78 1.94 18.97 6.54
CA ALA A 78 1.99 18.55 7.92
C ALA A 78 2.70 17.21 7.82
N ALA A 79 3.92 17.14 8.38
CA ALA A 79 4.56 15.88 8.57
C ALA A 79 3.46 15.06 9.24
N VAL A 80 2.87 14.11 8.51
CA VAL A 80 2.01 13.12 9.13
C VAL A 80 3.01 12.47 10.05
N SER A 81 2.97 12.89 11.32
CA SER A 81 3.69 12.25 12.38
C SER A 81 3.48 10.77 12.13
N SER A 82 4.55 9.98 12.14
CA SER A 82 4.49 8.55 11.83
C SER A 82 3.53 7.78 12.75
N ARG A 83 2.88 8.48 13.69
CA ARG A 83 1.70 8.07 14.43
C ARG A 83 0.59 9.11 14.30
N HIS A 84 -0.60 8.66 13.88
CA HIS A 84 -1.84 9.44 13.88
C HIS A 84 -2.16 9.92 15.32
N PRO A 85 -2.69 11.15 15.52
CA PRO A 85 -2.92 11.72 16.86
C PRO A 85 -3.84 10.88 17.76
N LEU A 86 -4.69 10.03 17.18
CA LEU A 86 -5.54 9.11 17.94
C LEU A 86 -4.82 7.83 18.42
N ILE A 87 -3.62 7.53 17.92
CA ILE A 87 -2.84 6.37 18.37
C ILE A 87 -2.39 6.64 19.80
N GLY A 88 -2.99 5.91 20.75
CA GLY A 88 -2.70 6.04 22.19
C GLY A 88 -3.67 6.95 22.95
N ALA A 89 -4.67 7.54 22.28
CA ALA A 89 -5.67 8.40 22.94
C ALA A 89 -6.49 7.68 24.03
N LEU A 90 -6.60 6.35 23.96
CA LEU A 90 -7.29 5.49 24.93
C LEU A 90 -6.31 4.71 25.85
N LYS A 91 -5.04 5.10 25.89
CA LYS A 91 -4.08 4.42 26.79
C LYS A 91 -4.47 4.73 28.25
N GLY A 92 -4.72 3.68 29.03
CA GLY A 92 -5.07 3.80 30.44
C GLY A 92 -6.56 3.98 30.73
N THR A 93 -7.42 4.07 29.72
CA THR A 93 -8.89 4.10 29.91
C THR A 93 -9.52 2.71 30.01
N VAL A 94 -8.75 1.64 29.80
CA VAL A 94 -9.21 0.26 29.94
C VAL A 94 -8.42 -0.41 31.06
N TRP A 95 -9.13 -0.95 32.04
CA TRP A 95 -8.58 -1.79 33.10
C TRP A 95 -9.31 -3.13 33.13
N THR A 96 -8.59 -4.18 33.49
CA THR A 96 -9.16 -5.49 33.81
C THR A 96 -9.22 -5.64 35.33
N ALA A 97 -10.23 -6.32 35.85
CA ALA A 97 -10.27 -6.61 37.28
C ALA A 97 -9.08 -7.54 37.64
N PRO A 98 -8.47 -7.36 38.82
CA PRO A 98 -7.44 -8.30 39.29
C PRO A 98 -8.00 -9.73 39.33
N GLY A 99 -7.26 -10.69 38.77
CA GLY A 99 -7.68 -12.09 38.70
C GLY A 99 -8.58 -12.46 37.51
N THR A 100 -8.87 -11.54 36.60
CA THR A 100 -9.57 -11.87 35.33
C THR A 100 -8.67 -12.70 34.42
N ASP A 101 -9.10 -13.92 34.10
CA ASP A 101 -8.48 -14.77 33.09
C ASP A 101 -8.94 -14.35 31.68
N LEU A 102 -8.04 -13.71 30.93
CA LEU A 102 -8.30 -13.20 29.57
C LEU A 102 -8.29 -14.29 28.49
N THR A 103 -7.94 -15.53 28.86
CA THR A 103 -7.93 -16.66 27.93
C THR A 103 -9.24 -17.44 27.95
N GLN A 104 -10.08 -17.20 28.97
CA GLN A 104 -11.43 -17.75 29.00
C GLN A 104 -12.33 -17.09 27.95
N PRO A 105 -13.26 -17.86 27.35
CA PRO A 105 -14.20 -17.31 26.40
C PRO A 105 -15.00 -16.20 27.07
N ALA A 106 -15.08 -15.04 26.42
CA ALA A 106 -15.72 -13.85 26.96
C ALA A 106 -17.20 -14.09 27.37
N MET A 107 -17.83 -15.10 26.75
CA MET A 107 -19.21 -15.51 26.98
C MET A 107 -19.31 -17.03 26.72
N PRO A 108 -19.08 -17.90 27.74
CA PRO A 108 -19.02 -19.35 27.57
C PRO A 108 -20.28 -19.93 26.89
N GLU A 109 -21.43 -19.34 27.16
CA GLU A 109 -22.73 -19.73 26.62
C GLU A 109 -22.85 -19.50 25.11
N TRP A 110 -22.09 -18.56 24.54
CA TRP A 110 -22.09 -18.34 23.09
C TRP A 110 -21.43 -19.48 22.35
N GLY A 111 -20.50 -20.21 22.99
CA GLY A 111 -19.95 -21.44 22.43
C GLY A 111 -21.02 -22.50 22.22
N GLU A 112 -21.95 -22.64 23.18
CA GLU A 112 -23.07 -23.57 23.09
C GLU A 112 -24.08 -23.14 22.01
N VAL A 113 -24.36 -21.85 21.88
CA VAL A 113 -25.27 -21.35 20.84
C VAL A 113 -24.66 -21.47 19.43
N ALA A 114 -23.37 -21.15 19.28
CA ALA A 114 -22.70 -21.14 17.99
C ALA A 114 -22.29 -22.54 17.50
N TYR A 115 -21.92 -23.43 18.40
CA TYR A 115 -21.35 -24.74 18.08
C TYR A 115 -22.17 -25.93 18.61
N GLY A 116 -23.16 -25.70 19.48
CA GLY A 116 -23.92 -26.78 20.10
C GLY A 116 -23.00 -27.72 20.88
N ASN A 117 -23.18 -29.03 20.67
CA ASN A 117 -22.33 -30.08 21.27
C ASN A 117 -21.11 -30.43 20.40
N LYS A 118 -20.85 -29.67 19.33
CA LYS A 118 -19.76 -29.97 18.40
C LYS A 118 -18.43 -29.54 19.00
N THR A 119 -17.46 -30.43 18.89
CA THR A 119 -16.08 -30.21 19.29
C THR A 119 -15.27 -29.73 18.10
N TRP A 120 -14.06 -29.24 18.37
CA TRP A 120 -13.14 -28.76 17.32
C TRP A 120 -12.80 -29.85 16.27
N ASP A 121 -12.92 -31.13 16.64
CA ASP A 121 -12.70 -32.26 15.75
C ASP A 121 -13.83 -32.48 14.73
N ASP A 122 -15.04 -31.95 14.96
CA ASP A 122 -16.15 -32.01 14.01
C ASP A 122 -16.00 -31.05 12.81
N PHE A 123 -15.02 -30.15 12.86
CA PHE A 123 -14.75 -29.12 11.83
C PHE A 123 -13.48 -29.38 11.00
N LYS A 124 -12.76 -30.47 11.28
CA LYS A 124 -11.62 -30.94 10.47
C LYS A 124 -12.07 -31.95 9.42
#